data_AF-A0A453R9G4-F1
#
_entry.id   AF-A0A453R9G4-F1
#
_cell.length_a   1.000
_cell.length_b   1.000
_cell.length_c   1.000
_cell.angle_alpha   90.00
_cell.angle_beta   90.00
_cell.angle_gamma   90.00
#
_symmetry.space_group_name_H-M   'P 1'
#
loop_
_entity.id
_entity.type
_entity.pdbx_description
1 polymer ?
#
loop_
_entity_poly.entity_id
_entity_poly.type
_entity_poly.pdbx_seq_one_letter_code
_entity_poly.pdbx_strand_id
1 'polypeptide(L)' 'MDVERRHGKNKPVIKKAMVELDAAPFKKFASLRDEWASKNRYISPGPIQFSGPGSDASNHTLMLELGAEI' A
#
# COMPACT_ATOMS: atom_id res chain seq x y z
N MET A 1 -18.42 2.47 -11.99
CA MET A 1 -18.79 3.90 -12.19
C MET A 1 -19.75 4.28 -11.08
N ASP A 2 -19.56 5.45 -10.46
CA ASP A 2 -20.33 5.91 -9.30
C ASP A 2 -20.76 7.38 -9.51
N VAL A 3 -21.63 7.92 -8.65
CA VAL A 3 -22.08 9.31 -8.71
C VAL A 3 -21.65 10.05 -7.44
N GLU A 4 -20.78 11.05 -7.59
CA GLU A 4 -20.28 11.87 -6.47
C GLU A 4 -20.72 13.32 -6.64
N ARG A 5 -21.05 14.00 -5.53
CA ARG A 5 -21.40 15.43 -5.54
C ARG A 5 -20.14 16.28 -5.54
N ARG A 6 -19.87 16.99 -6.64
CA ARG A 6 -18.73 17.91 -6.79
C ARG A 6 -19.19 19.30 -7.16
N HIS A 7 -18.71 20.31 -6.43
CA HIS A 7 -19.15 21.71 -6.57
C HIS A 7 -20.68 21.84 -6.60
N GLY A 8 -21.35 21.12 -5.69
CA GLY A 8 -22.82 21.15 -5.55
C GLY A 8 -23.61 20.37 -6.60
N LYS A 9 -22.99 19.72 -7.60
CA LYS A 9 -23.67 18.94 -8.64
C LYS A 9 -23.27 17.47 -8.59
N ASN A 10 -24.21 16.58 -8.87
CA ASN A 10 -23.94 15.15 -9.01
C ASN A 10 -23.21 14.91 -10.35
N LYS A 11 -22.04 14.27 -10.29
CA LYS A 11 -21.22 13.96 -11.47
C LYS A 11 -20.91 12.46 -11.51
N PRO A 12 -20.95 11.81 -12.69
CA PRO A 12 -20.44 10.45 -12.84
C PRO A 12 -18.92 10.46 -12.64
N VAL A 13 -18.42 9.55 -11.81
CA VAL A 13 -17.00 9.45 -11.45
C VAL A 13 -16.54 8.00 -11.42
N ILE A 14 -15.22 7.83 -11.47
CA ILE A 14 -14.55 6.58 -11.07
C ILE A 14 -14.45 6.60 -9.55
N LYS A 15 -14.96 5.55 -8.90
CA LYS A 15 -14.90 5.42 -7.43
C LYS A 15 -13.45 5.29 -6.98
N LYS A 16 -13.08 6.02 -5.92
CA LYS A 16 -11.75 5.92 -5.31
C LYS A 16 -11.61 4.53 -4.66
N ALA A 17 -10.54 3.82 -5.00
CA ALA A 17 -10.15 2.61 -4.30
C ALA A 17 -9.50 3.02 -2.97
N MET A 18 -10.10 2.57 -1.86
CA MET A 18 -9.59 2.81 -0.52
C MET A 18 -8.79 1.59 -0.05
N VAL A 19 -8.10 1.70 1.08
CA VAL A 19 -7.41 0.55 1.68
C VAL A 19 -8.45 -0.46 2.17
N GLU A 20 -8.34 -1.70 1.70
CA GLU A 20 -9.17 -2.81 2.16
C GLU A 20 -8.61 -3.36 3.47
N LEU A 21 -9.35 -3.17 4.57
CA LEU A 21 -8.88 -3.51 5.92
C LEU A 21 -8.76 -5.03 6.15
N ASP A 22 -9.49 -5.83 5.36
CA ASP A 22 -9.41 -7.29 5.43
C ASP A 22 -8.40 -7.90 4.45
N ALA A 23 -7.73 -7.08 3.64
CA ALA A 23 -6.75 -7.53 2.66
C ALA A 23 -5.35 -7.73 3.26
N ALA A 24 -4.51 -8.48 2.53
CA ALA A 24 -3.17 -8.86 2.96
C ALA A 24 -2.25 -7.67 3.34
N PRO A 25 -2.21 -6.54 2.60
CA PRO A 25 -1.38 -5.40 2.97
C PRO A 25 -1.69 -4.83 4.35
N PHE A 26 -2.97 -4.58 4.64
CA PHE A 26 -3.37 -4.02 5.93
C PHE A 26 -3.18 -5.04 7.06
N LYS A 27 -3.49 -6.31 6.83
CA LYS A 27 -3.27 -7.38 7.83
C LYS A 27 -1.80 -7.54 8.20
N LYS A 28 -0.87 -7.44 7.23
CA LYS A 28 0.58 -7.48 7.50
C LYS A 28 1.03 -6.28 8.34
N PHE A 29 0.50 -5.10 8.06
CA PHE A 29 0.74 -3.93 8.92
C PHE A 29 0.19 -4.15 10.33
N ALA A 30 -1.07 -4.60 10.44
CA ALA A 30 -1.73 -4.82 11.72
C ALA A 30 -1.03 -5.86 12.60
N SER A 31 -0.41 -6.89 12.00
CA SER A 31 0.32 -7.92 12.77
C SER A 31 1.67 -7.45 13.32
N LEU A 32 2.24 -6.37 12.77
CA LEU A 32 3.57 -5.89 13.15
C LEU A 32 3.55 -4.56 13.93
N ARG A 33 2.47 -3.77 13.81
CA ARG A 33 2.40 -2.40 14.35
C ARG A 33 2.67 -2.31 15.85
N ASP A 34 2.25 -3.30 16.65
CA ASP A 34 2.41 -3.27 18.11
C ASP A 34 3.88 -3.49 18.51
N GLU A 35 4.60 -4.36 17.77
CA GLU A 35 6.05 -4.52 17.94
C GLU A 35 6.79 -3.26 17.52
N TRP A 36 6.44 -2.68 16.36
CA TRP A 36 7.09 -1.48 15.85
C TRP A 36 6.87 -0.26 16.73
N ALA A 37 5.72 -0.17 17.41
CA ALA A 37 5.46 0.88 18.39
C ALA A 37 6.38 0.78 19.61
N SER A 38 6.77 -0.44 19.98
CA SER A 38 7.54 -0.71 21.22
C SER A 38 9.04 -0.85 21.00
N LYS A 39 9.48 -1.16 19.78
CA LYS A 39 10.88 -1.49 19.44
C LYS A 39 11.40 -0.65 18.29
N ASN A 40 12.70 -0.41 18.28
CA ASN A 40 13.40 0.25 17.17
C ASN A 40 13.54 -0.71 15.97
N ARG A 41 12.51 -0.77 15.12
CA ARG A 41 12.45 -1.57 13.88
C ARG A 41 12.42 -0.70 12.62
N TYR A 42 13.20 0.37 12.60
CA TYR A 42 13.25 1.28 11.46
C TYR A 42 13.89 0.63 10.24
N ILE A 43 13.32 0.89 9.07
CA ILE A 43 13.86 0.49 7.77
C ILE A 43 14.25 1.76 7.03
N SER A 44 15.51 1.82 6.59
CA SER A 44 16.05 2.94 5.80
C SER A 44 16.28 2.46 4.36
N PRO A 45 15.26 2.54 3.48
CA PRO A 45 15.44 2.12 2.09
C PRO A 45 16.50 2.98 1.40
N GLY A 46 17.31 2.35 0.55
CA GLY A 46 18.31 3.04 -0.25
C GLY A 46 17.69 3.88 -1.39
N PRO A 47 18.52 4.61 -2.15
CA PRO A 47 18.07 5.32 -3.34
C PRO A 47 17.50 4.37 -4.40
N ILE A 48 16.57 4.86 -5.23
CA ILE A 48 16.06 4.12 -6.39
C ILE A 48 17.24 3.78 -7.31
N GLN A 49 17.36 2.50 -7.66
CA GLN A 49 18.36 2.01 -8.61
C GLN A 49 17.70 1.80 -9.97
N PHE A 50 18.38 2.23 -11.04
CA PHE A 50 17.91 2.03 -12.43
C PHE A 50 18.59 0.84 -13.11
N SER A 51 19.62 0.26 -12.51
CA SER A 51 20.34 -0.90 -13.02
C SER A 51 20.98 -1.69 -11.87
N GLY A 52 21.28 -2.97 -12.11
CA GLY A 52 21.87 -3.86 -11.11
C GLY A 52 20.86 -4.41 -10.09
N PRO A 53 21.33 -5.06 -9.03
CA PRO A 53 20.45 -5.68 -8.03
C PRO A 53 19.49 -4.67 -7.39
N GLY A 54 18.20 -5.01 -7.37
CA GLY A 54 17.15 -4.18 -6.77
C GLY A 54 16.49 -3.17 -7.72
N SER A 55 16.90 -3.08 -8.99
CA SER A 55 16.23 -2.22 -9.98
C SER A 55 14.78 -2.64 -10.25
N ASP A 56 14.47 -3.92 -10.08
CA ASP A 56 13.16 -4.50 -10.36
C ASP A 56 12.28 -4.63 -9.11
N ALA A 57 12.69 -4.01 -7.99
CA ALA A 57 11.95 -4.07 -6.74
C ALA A 57 10.57 -3.40 -6.89
N SER A 58 9.53 -4.13 -6.49
CA SER A 58 8.15 -3.63 -6.45
C SER A 58 7.77 -3.23 -5.03
N ASN A 59 6.70 -2.43 -4.88
CA ASN A 59 6.23 -2.06 -3.55
C ASN A 59 5.61 -3.27 -2.81
N HIS A 60 5.66 -3.24 -1.48
CA HIS A 60 5.14 -4.33 -0.65
C HIS A 60 3.63 -4.55 -0.80
N THR A 61 2.85 -3.51 -1.08
CA THR A 61 1.40 -3.63 -1.30
C THR A 61 1.10 -4.55 -2.48
N LEU A 62 1.72 -4.29 -3.64
CA LEU A 62 1.55 -5.06 -4.86
C LEU A 62 2.02 -6.51 -4.67
N MET A 63 3.16 -6.70 -4.01
CA MET A 63 3.66 -8.04 -3.70
C MET A 63 2.66 -8.84 -2.86
N LEU A 64 2.11 -8.26 -1.78
CA LEU A 64 1.14 -8.94 -0.91
C LEU A 64 -0.20 -9.20 -1.59
N GLU A 65 -0.67 -8.28 -2.43
CA GLU A 65 -1.89 -8.46 -3.21
C GLU A 65 -1.76 -9.58 -4.25
N LEU A 66 -0.57 -9.77 -4.81
CA LEU A 66 -0.26 -10.86 -5.74
C LEU A 66 0.12 -12.18 -5.04
N GLY A 67 0.11 -12.23 -3.71
CA GLY A 67 0.47 -13.42 -2.93
C GLY A 67 1.96 -13.74 -2.95
N ALA A 68 2.82 -12.80 -3.32
CA ALA A 68 4.26 -12.95 -3.20
C ALA A 68 4.68 -12.88 -1.73
N GLU A 69 5.59 -13.76 -1.32
CA GLU A 69 6.18 -13.74 0.01
C GLU A 69 7.17 -12.56 0.12
N ILE A 70 7.07 -11.82 1.23
CA ILE A 70 7.97 -10.71 1.62
C ILE A 70 8.75 -11.13 2.86
#